data_AF-A0A9P7DF93-F1
#
_entry.id   AF-A0A9P7DF93-F1
#
_cell.length_a   1.000
_cell.length_b   1.000
_cell.length_c   1.000
_cell.angle_alpha   90.00
_cell.angle_beta   90.00
_cell.angle_gamma   90.00
#
_symmetry.space_group_name_H-M   'P 1'
#
loop_
_entity.id
_entity.type
_entity.pdbx_description
1 polymer ?
#
loop_
_entity_poly.entity_id
_entity_poly.type
_entity_poly.pdbx_seq_one_letter_code
_entity_poly.pdbx_strand_id
1 'polypeptide(L)'
;CPITIHALLHIADSIEETGPVWTSWAFPMERFCGRLQPIIKSKRHPDACIARYIVEEAQLTQAALIYNMAEELSLRKPLNGMVAGQFTHESYPTCVLLPPRQKGPDAIDDSLYSKIIKALATWLDTTPTVLKRVVFHNHMEQWGKVRRLEGGDTMICARLVKKQVDSRDATFVRYESLVDRNTRQRNMPSIFEKQTFYGQLQHLFVVNVPANPTIHLDAPLTIFFAALLLCLLTASSAHLDMLDIHFYSTMGTSLDIVDIVCIQCLVGRVPLDDNGQSWAIIDRS
;
A
#
# COMPACT_ATOMS: atom_id res chain seq x y z
N CYS A 1 13.99 25.03 -36.83
CA CYS A 1 13.83 25.29 -35.39
C CYS A 1 15.01 24.65 -34.65
N PRO A 2 16.02 25.41 -34.21
CA PRO A 2 17.24 24.85 -33.59
C PRO A 2 16.97 24.14 -32.26
N ILE A 3 15.89 24.50 -31.58
CA ILE A 3 15.49 23.91 -30.30
C ILE A 3 15.13 22.42 -30.42
N THR A 4 14.53 22.01 -31.54
CA THR A 4 14.14 20.62 -31.77
C THR A 4 15.36 19.74 -32.02
N ILE A 5 16.38 20.27 -32.69
CA ILE A 5 17.64 19.54 -32.96
C ILE A 5 18.48 19.44 -31.68
N HIS A 6 18.54 20.51 -30.89
CA HIS A 6 19.23 20.50 -29.60
C HIS A 6 18.59 19.51 -28.61
N ALA A 7 17.26 19.43 -28.58
CA ALA A 7 16.56 18.45 -27.76
C ALA A 7 16.93 17.00 -28.13
N LEU A 8 17.09 16.69 -29.44
CA LEU A 8 17.50 15.36 -29.90
C LEU A 8 18.90 14.95 -29.40
N LEU A 9 19.84 15.91 -29.27
CA LEU A 9 21.19 15.63 -28.78
C LEU A 9 21.19 15.24 -27.29
N HIS A 10 20.24 15.75 -26.51
CA HIS A 10 20.13 15.48 -25.08
C HIS A 10 19.18 14.32 -24.74
N ILE A 11 18.60 13.64 -25.73
CA ILE A 11 17.69 12.52 -25.46
C ILE A 11 18.40 11.38 -24.74
N ALA A 12 19.64 11.06 -25.10
CA ALA A 12 20.40 9.99 -24.46
C ALA A 12 20.66 10.32 -22.98
N ASP A 13 21.24 11.49 -22.71
CA ASP A 13 21.47 11.99 -21.35
C ASP A 13 20.17 12.04 -20.54
N SER A 14 19.08 12.52 -21.13
CA SER A 14 17.77 12.57 -20.48
C SER A 14 17.22 11.19 -20.16
N ILE A 15 17.47 10.18 -21.02
CA ILE A 15 17.05 8.79 -20.77
C ILE A 15 17.89 8.15 -19.66
N GLU A 16 19.18 8.44 -19.61
CA GLU A 16 20.06 7.96 -18.53
C GLU A 16 19.68 8.60 -17.18
N GLU A 17 19.38 9.90 -17.17
CA GLU A 17 19.04 10.64 -15.94
C GLU A 17 17.62 10.37 -15.44
N THR A 18 16.64 10.24 -16.35
CA THR A 18 15.20 10.24 -15.98
C THR A 18 14.46 8.97 -16.40
N GLY A 19 15.13 8.05 -17.09
CA GLY A 19 14.53 6.88 -17.71
C GLY A 19 13.91 7.17 -19.08
N PRO A 20 13.41 6.13 -19.78
CA PRO A 20 12.81 6.28 -21.10
C PRO A 20 11.75 7.40 -21.16
N VAL A 21 11.70 8.14 -22.26
CA VAL A 21 10.76 9.29 -22.40
C VAL A 21 9.31 8.91 -22.09
N TRP A 22 8.87 7.70 -22.43
CA TRP A 22 7.51 7.26 -22.14
C TRP A 22 7.25 7.04 -20.63
N THR A 23 8.26 6.75 -19.81
CA THR A 23 8.11 6.66 -18.35
C THR A 23 8.23 8.03 -17.69
N SER A 24 9.14 8.88 -18.18
CA SER A 24 9.43 10.18 -17.58
C SER A 24 8.45 11.28 -18.01
N TRP A 25 7.97 11.28 -19.24
CA TRP A 25 7.04 12.30 -19.75
C TRP A 25 5.57 12.00 -19.44
N ALA A 26 5.16 10.73 -19.54
CA ALA A 26 3.76 10.37 -19.42
C ALA A 26 3.17 10.81 -18.07
N PHE A 27 3.87 10.56 -16.96
CA PHE A 27 3.32 10.83 -15.63
C PHE A 27 3.25 12.34 -15.28
N PRO A 28 4.31 13.16 -15.44
CA PRO A 28 4.22 14.60 -15.25
C PRO A 28 3.21 15.25 -16.21
N MET A 29 3.15 14.80 -17.46
CA MET A 29 2.23 15.35 -18.44
C MET A 29 0.78 14.95 -18.16
N GLU A 30 0.51 13.71 -17.75
CA GLU A 30 -0.81 13.26 -17.30
C GLU A 30 -1.27 14.08 -16.10
N ARG A 31 -0.41 14.30 -15.10
CA ARG A 31 -0.74 15.12 -13.93
C ARG A 31 -0.96 16.58 -14.30
N PHE A 32 -0.19 17.12 -15.25
CA PHE A 32 -0.35 18.47 -15.76
C PHE A 32 -1.68 18.62 -16.53
N CYS A 33 -1.95 17.73 -17.48
CA CYS A 33 -3.20 17.69 -18.24
C CYS A 33 -4.41 17.47 -17.32
N GLY A 34 -4.32 16.60 -16.32
CA GLY A 34 -5.35 16.38 -15.31
C GLY A 34 -5.63 17.63 -14.46
N ARG A 35 -4.60 18.47 -14.22
CA ARG A 35 -4.79 19.79 -13.59
C ARG A 35 -5.50 20.75 -14.53
N LEU A 36 -5.15 20.76 -15.82
CA LEU A 36 -5.72 21.66 -16.82
C LEU A 36 -7.17 21.34 -17.21
N GLN A 37 -7.56 20.06 -17.26
CA GLN A 37 -8.88 19.64 -17.74
C GLN A 37 -10.06 20.33 -17.02
N PRO A 38 -10.12 20.38 -15.66
CA PRO A 38 -11.20 21.05 -14.93
C PRO A 38 -11.27 22.57 -15.17
N ILE A 39 -10.17 23.17 -15.64
CA ILE A 39 -9.99 24.62 -15.78
C ILE A 39 -10.54 25.11 -17.12
N ILE A 40 -10.66 24.22 -18.10
CA ILE A 40 -11.24 24.52 -19.42
C ILE A 40 -12.76 24.66 -19.27
N LYS A 41 -13.19 25.82 -18.79
CA LYS A 41 -14.61 26.18 -18.58
C LYS A 41 -15.34 26.51 -19.87
N SER A 42 -14.60 26.80 -20.96
CA SER A 42 -15.16 27.13 -22.27
C SER A 42 -14.56 26.24 -23.35
N LYS A 43 -15.43 25.54 -24.09
CA LYS A 43 -15.03 24.78 -25.28
C LYS A 43 -14.68 25.67 -26.48
N ARG A 44 -15.17 26.92 -26.50
CA ARG A 44 -14.92 27.88 -27.59
C ARG A 44 -13.58 28.59 -27.46
N HIS A 45 -13.11 28.80 -26.23
CA HIS A 45 -11.88 29.54 -25.93
C HIS A 45 -11.01 28.79 -24.90
N PRO A 46 -10.57 27.55 -25.21
CA PRO A 46 -9.79 26.74 -24.28
C PRO A 46 -8.47 27.41 -23.90
N ASP A 47 -7.75 27.97 -24.88
CA ASP A 47 -6.43 28.57 -24.67
C ASP A 47 -6.48 29.78 -23.74
N ALA A 48 -7.54 30.60 -23.84
CA ALA A 48 -7.74 31.75 -22.96
C ALA A 48 -8.01 31.32 -21.50
N CYS A 49 -8.76 30.23 -21.30
CA CYS A 49 -8.98 29.67 -19.96
C CYS A 49 -7.66 29.15 -19.36
N ILE A 50 -6.87 28.43 -20.16
CA ILE A 50 -5.58 27.89 -19.73
C ILE A 50 -4.59 29.01 -19.42
N ALA A 51 -4.42 29.97 -20.32
CA ALA A 51 -3.48 31.09 -20.14
C ALA A 51 -3.80 31.90 -18.88
N ARG A 52 -5.08 32.20 -18.67
CA ARG A 52 -5.53 32.91 -17.47
C ARG A 52 -5.20 32.14 -16.20
N TYR A 53 -5.46 30.83 -16.18
CA TYR A 53 -5.14 30.02 -15.00
C TYR A 53 -3.64 29.96 -14.72
N ILE A 54 -2.81 29.77 -15.74
CA ILE A 54 -1.35 29.74 -15.56
C ILE A 54 -0.85 31.06 -14.98
N VAL A 55 -1.41 32.19 -15.43
CA VAL A 55 -1.11 33.52 -14.86
C VAL A 55 -1.56 33.62 -13.40
N GLU A 56 -2.79 33.20 -13.09
CA GLU A 56 -3.32 33.21 -11.71
C GLU A 56 -2.49 32.29 -10.78
N GLU A 57 -2.10 31.08 -11.22
CA GLU A 57 -1.26 30.14 -10.48
C GLU A 57 0.15 30.71 -10.23
N ALA A 58 0.74 31.35 -11.24
CA ALA A 58 2.05 31.99 -11.12
C ALA A 58 2.01 33.18 -10.15
N GLN A 59 0.97 34.02 -10.21
CA GLN A 59 0.78 35.15 -9.30
C GLN A 59 0.59 34.68 -7.86
N LEU A 60 -0.21 33.62 -7.65
CA LEU A 60 -0.42 33.04 -6.32
C LEU A 60 0.88 32.43 -5.76
N THR A 61 1.66 31.75 -6.60
CA THR A 61 2.99 31.23 -6.24
C THR A 61 3.95 32.38 -5.88
N GLN A 62 3.96 33.46 -6.66
CA GLN A 62 4.79 34.63 -6.39
C GLN A 62 4.42 35.29 -5.06
N ALA A 63 3.14 35.49 -4.79
CA ALA A 63 2.66 36.03 -3.51
C ALA A 63 3.04 35.10 -2.34
N ALA A 64 2.84 33.79 -2.49
CA ALA A 64 3.23 32.80 -1.50
C ALA A 64 4.73 32.87 -1.14
N LEU A 65 5.60 33.07 -2.14
CA LEU A 65 7.04 33.22 -1.92
C LEU A 65 7.41 34.55 -1.26
N ILE A 66 6.84 35.67 -1.72
CA ILE A 66 7.13 37.02 -1.18
C ILE A 66 6.71 37.12 0.29
N TYR A 67 5.55 36.57 0.63
CA TYR A 67 4.98 36.68 1.98
C TYR A 67 5.27 35.46 2.86
N ASN A 68 6.05 34.49 2.37
CA ASN A 68 6.32 33.21 3.04
C ASN A 68 5.03 32.47 3.48
N MET A 69 3.98 32.55 2.64
CA MET A 69 2.65 31.98 2.89
C MET A 69 2.40 30.70 2.08
N ALA A 70 3.46 29.95 1.76
CA ALA A 70 3.36 28.78 0.89
C ALA A 70 2.46 27.69 1.46
N GLU A 71 2.38 27.55 2.79
CA GLU A 71 1.51 26.58 3.44
C GLU A 71 0.05 27.04 3.44
N GLU A 72 -0.25 28.28 3.83
CA GLU A 72 -1.62 28.79 3.88
C GLU A 72 -2.25 28.89 2.49
N LEU A 73 -1.46 29.29 1.48
CA LEU A 73 -1.91 29.40 0.09
C LEU A 73 -1.78 28.09 -0.69
N SER A 74 -1.33 27.00 -0.06
CA SER A 74 -1.20 25.72 -0.76
C SER A 74 -2.54 25.22 -1.31
N LEU A 75 -3.69 25.67 -0.76
CA LEU A 75 -5.05 25.23 -1.07
C LEU A 75 -5.21 23.70 -1.12
N ARG A 76 -4.24 22.98 -0.53
CA ARG A 76 -4.24 21.53 -0.48
C ARG A 76 -5.25 21.13 0.57
N LYS A 77 -6.03 20.10 0.27
CA LYS A 77 -6.73 19.39 1.34
C LYS A 77 -5.65 18.95 2.34
N PRO A 78 -5.79 19.26 3.65
CA PRO A 78 -4.77 18.90 4.62
C PRO A 78 -4.49 17.40 4.49
N LEU A 79 -3.24 17.05 4.21
CA LEU A 79 -2.80 15.65 4.04
C LEU A 79 -3.16 14.80 5.26
N ASN A 80 -3.25 15.45 6.43
CA ASN A 80 -3.56 14.88 7.74
C ASN A 80 -4.94 15.32 8.29
N GLY A 81 -5.84 15.83 7.45
CA GLY A 81 -7.21 16.08 7.89
C GLY A 81 -7.85 14.76 8.33
N MET A 82 -8.42 14.72 9.54
CA MET A 82 -9.14 13.54 10.03
C MET A 82 -10.14 13.09 8.96
N VAL A 83 -9.89 11.93 8.36
CA VAL A 83 -10.84 11.35 7.41
C VAL A 83 -12.00 10.83 8.24
N ALA A 84 -13.23 11.21 7.87
CA ALA A 84 -14.42 10.73 8.56
C ALA A 84 -14.43 9.19 8.58
N GLY A 85 -14.54 8.61 9.78
CA GLY A 85 -14.51 7.17 9.99
C GLY A 85 -13.12 6.53 10.02
N GLN A 86 -12.04 7.30 10.12
CA GLN A 86 -10.71 6.75 10.41
C GLN A 86 -10.64 6.12 11.80
N PHE A 87 -9.74 5.17 11.97
CA PHE A 87 -9.50 4.51 13.26
C PHE A 87 -8.00 4.42 13.55
N THR A 88 -7.64 4.76 14.78
CA THR A 88 -6.29 4.73 15.34
C THR A 88 -6.31 4.01 16.67
N HIS A 89 -5.23 3.33 17.01
CA HIS A 89 -5.10 2.60 18.27
C HIS A 89 -3.71 2.82 18.85
N GLU A 90 -3.60 2.92 20.17
CA GLU A 90 -2.34 3.24 20.87
C GLU A 90 -1.24 2.20 20.61
N SER A 91 -1.62 0.92 20.47
CA SER A 91 -0.68 -0.17 20.13
C SER A 91 -0.11 -0.09 18.71
N TYR A 92 -0.72 0.72 17.82
CA TYR A 92 -0.32 0.87 16.43
C TYR A 92 -0.12 2.36 16.07
N PRO A 93 0.83 3.05 16.70
CA PRO A 93 1.00 4.50 16.55
C PRO A 93 1.47 4.90 15.15
N THR A 94 2.00 3.96 14.36
CA THR A 94 2.55 4.19 13.02
C THR A 94 1.52 4.02 11.90
N CYS A 95 0.28 3.63 12.21
CA CYS A 95 -0.72 3.26 11.21
C CYS A 95 -2.10 3.86 11.52
N VAL A 96 -2.84 4.24 10.48
CA VAL A 96 -4.23 4.67 10.54
C VAL A 96 -5.07 3.81 9.60
N LEU A 97 -6.17 3.25 10.10
CA LEU A 97 -7.13 2.52 9.28
C LEU A 97 -8.16 3.48 8.71
N LEU A 98 -8.50 3.28 7.43
CA LEU A 98 -9.39 4.14 6.67
C LEU A 98 -10.54 3.34 6.04
N PRO A 99 -11.73 3.94 5.87
CA PRO A 99 -12.87 3.28 5.27
C PRO A 99 -12.61 2.71 3.85
N PRO A 100 -13.41 1.73 3.39
CA PRO A 100 -14.62 1.18 4.03
C PRO A 100 -14.36 0.33 5.28
N ARG A 101 -15.33 0.31 6.19
CA ARG A 101 -15.34 -0.51 7.41
C ARG A 101 -16.55 -1.43 7.37
N GLN A 102 -16.34 -2.72 7.62
CA GLN A 102 -17.40 -3.71 7.76
C GLN A 102 -17.36 -4.31 9.16
N LYS A 103 -18.53 -4.43 9.78
CA LYS A 103 -18.73 -5.03 11.10
C LYS A 103 -19.79 -6.11 11.04
N GLY A 104 -19.73 -7.01 12.00
CA GLY A 104 -20.76 -8.03 12.20
C GLY A 104 -20.40 -9.37 11.56
N PRO A 105 -21.29 -10.36 11.69
CA PRO A 105 -21.02 -11.74 11.28
C PRO A 105 -20.78 -11.89 9.78
N ASP A 106 -21.39 -11.04 8.95
CA ASP A 106 -21.25 -11.10 7.49
C ASP A 106 -19.94 -10.48 6.98
N ALA A 107 -19.18 -9.78 7.83
CA ALA A 107 -17.92 -9.15 7.44
C ALA A 107 -16.80 -10.17 7.24
N ILE A 108 -16.86 -11.32 7.93
CA ILE A 108 -15.78 -12.30 7.96
C ILE A 108 -16.38 -13.69 7.84
N ASP A 109 -16.00 -14.41 6.79
CA ASP A 109 -16.42 -15.80 6.59
C ASP A 109 -15.70 -16.77 7.57
N ASP A 110 -16.27 -17.96 7.75
CA ASP A 110 -15.72 -18.99 8.65
C ASP A 110 -14.29 -19.42 8.29
N SER A 111 -13.91 -19.31 7.02
CA SER A 111 -12.59 -19.69 6.52
C SER A 111 -11.52 -18.66 6.94
N LEU A 112 -11.85 -17.38 6.83
CA LEU A 112 -11.05 -16.24 7.27
C LEU A 112 -10.97 -16.23 8.78
N TYR A 113 -12.11 -16.39 9.48
CA TYR A 113 -12.15 -16.52 10.93
C TYR A 113 -11.20 -17.63 11.42
N SER A 114 -11.26 -18.81 10.81
CA SER A 114 -10.38 -19.92 11.18
C SER A 114 -8.89 -19.62 10.96
N LYS A 115 -8.54 -18.84 9.93
CA LYS A 115 -7.15 -18.40 9.69
C LYS A 115 -6.72 -17.35 10.71
N ILE A 116 -7.57 -16.36 11.00
CA ILE A 116 -7.31 -15.31 12.00
C ILE A 116 -7.08 -15.94 13.38
N ILE A 117 -7.94 -16.87 13.79
CA ILE A 117 -7.77 -17.57 15.07
C ILE A 117 -6.46 -18.35 15.13
N LYS A 118 -6.02 -18.97 14.02
CA LYS A 118 -4.72 -19.65 13.98
C LYS A 118 -3.56 -18.68 14.13
N ALA A 119 -3.60 -17.53 13.44
CA ALA A 119 -2.57 -16.50 13.57
C ALA A 119 -2.51 -15.94 15.00
N LEU A 120 -3.67 -15.69 15.60
CA LEU A 120 -3.80 -15.18 16.96
C LEU A 120 -3.35 -16.21 18.01
N ALA A 121 -3.58 -17.50 17.76
CA ALA A 121 -3.07 -18.60 18.58
C ALA A 121 -1.54 -18.60 18.63
N THR A 122 -0.90 -18.43 17.47
CA THR A 122 0.56 -18.31 17.38
C THR A 122 1.07 -17.06 18.10
N TRP A 123 0.36 -15.93 17.99
CA TRP A 123 0.78 -14.67 18.61
C TRP A 123 0.66 -14.69 20.13
N LEU A 124 -0.41 -15.26 20.68
CA LEU A 124 -0.66 -15.38 22.13
C LEU A 124 -0.01 -16.62 22.76
N ASP A 125 0.70 -17.45 21.99
CA ASP A 125 1.19 -18.76 22.43
C ASP A 125 0.10 -19.64 23.09
N THR A 126 -1.06 -19.71 22.44
CA THR A 126 -2.24 -20.46 22.92
C THR A 126 -2.76 -21.41 21.85
N THR A 127 -3.77 -22.23 22.20
CA THR A 127 -4.39 -23.15 21.25
C THR A 127 -5.61 -22.52 20.55
N PRO A 128 -5.81 -22.78 19.24
CA PRO A 128 -6.99 -22.30 18.49
C PRO A 128 -8.31 -22.71 19.13
N THR A 129 -8.37 -23.88 19.77
CA THR A 129 -9.56 -24.42 20.44
C THR A 129 -10.00 -23.58 21.62
N VAL A 130 -9.05 -23.07 22.41
CA VAL A 130 -9.34 -22.17 23.52
C VAL A 130 -9.82 -20.82 22.98
N LEU A 131 -9.15 -20.30 21.96
CA LEU A 131 -9.48 -19.00 21.37
C LEU A 131 -10.87 -18.96 20.72
N LYS A 132 -11.33 -20.04 20.09
CA LYS A 132 -12.69 -20.12 19.53
C LYS A 132 -13.80 -19.98 20.58
N ARG A 133 -13.49 -20.19 21.87
CA ARG A 133 -14.45 -20.02 22.98
C ARG A 133 -14.49 -18.58 23.50
N VAL A 134 -13.52 -17.76 23.13
CA VAL A 134 -13.31 -16.41 23.66
C VAL A 134 -13.52 -15.34 22.59
N VAL A 135 -12.99 -15.58 21.39
CA VAL A 135 -13.02 -14.63 20.27
C VAL A 135 -14.05 -15.07 19.25
N PHE A 136 -15.12 -14.30 19.09
CA PHE A 136 -16.19 -14.58 18.13
C PHE A 136 -16.17 -13.58 16.96
N HIS A 137 -16.98 -13.82 15.93
CA HIS A 137 -17.05 -12.97 14.73
C HIS A 137 -17.36 -11.50 15.03
N ASN A 138 -18.18 -11.21 16.05
CA ASN A 138 -18.51 -9.84 16.46
C ASN A 138 -17.34 -9.07 17.07
N HIS A 139 -16.27 -9.75 17.47
CA HIS A 139 -15.04 -9.14 17.97
C HIS A 139 -14.09 -8.72 16.85
N MET A 140 -14.45 -9.03 15.60
CA MET A 140 -13.62 -8.76 14.44
C MET A 140 -14.29 -7.76 13.52
N GLU A 141 -13.48 -6.89 12.92
CA GLU A 141 -13.93 -5.91 11.95
C GLU A 141 -12.99 -5.92 10.75
N GLN A 142 -13.53 -5.65 9.56
CA GLN A 142 -12.72 -5.56 8.35
C GLN A 142 -12.59 -4.10 7.89
N TRP A 143 -11.38 -3.74 7.45
CA TRP A 143 -11.04 -2.42 6.96
C TRP A 143 -10.52 -2.47 5.52
N GLY A 144 -10.75 -1.39 4.78
CA GLY A 144 -10.45 -1.35 3.35
C GLY A 144 -9.10 -0.76 3.01
N LYS A 145 -8.51 0.01 3.93
CA LYS A 145 -7.30 0.77 3.67
C LYS A 145 -6.51 0.96 4.96
N VAL A 146 -5.18 0.98 4.84
CA VAL A 146 -4.26 1.40 5.89
C VAL A 146 -3.34 2.48 5.34
N ARG A 147 -3.12 3.53 6.12
CA ARG A 147 -2.12 4.55 5.86
C ARG A 147 -1.03 4.43 6.90
N ARG A 148 0.22 4.27 6.46
CA ARG A 148 1.36 4.46 7.35
C ARG A 148 1.57 5.96 7.58
N LEU A 149 1.78 6.34 8.83
CA LEU A 149 2.09 7.71 9.21
C LEU A 149 3.56 8.04 8.86
N GLU A 150 3.98 9.28 9.07
CA GLU A 150 5.36 9.76 8.82
C GLU A 150 5.79 9.76 7.34
N GLY A 151 4.86 10.11 6.44
CA GLY A 151 5.15 10.17 5.00
C GLY A 151 5.01 8.82 4.28
N GLY A 152 4.48 7.80 4.97
CA GLY A 152 4.16 6.51 4.38
C GLY A 152 2.97 6.52 3.43
N ASP A 153 2.92 5.50 2.58
CA ASP A 153 1.87 5.33 1.58
C ASP A 153 0.54 4.84 2.18
N THR A 154 -0.55 5.08 1.44
CA THR A 154 -1.85 4.47 1.71
C THR A 154 -2.00 3.20 0.89
N MET A 155 -2.08 2.06 1.57
CA MET A 155 -2.30 0.73 0.99
C MET A 155 -3.79 0.38 1.03
N ILE A 156 -4.22 -0.42 0.05
CA ILE A 156 -5.62 -0.73 -0.22
C ILE A 156 -5.84 -2.24 -0.21
N CYS A 157 -6.93 -2.69 0.40
CA CYS A 157 -7.38 -4.08 0.36
C CYS A 157 -8.05 -4.39 -0.99
N ALA A 158 -7.48 -5.33 -1.75
CA ALA A 158 -7.97 -5.73 -3.06
C ALA A 158 -9.41 -6.26 -3.06
N ARG A 159 -9.84 -6.91 -1.96
CA ARG A 159 -11.18 -7.51 -1.87
C ARG A 159 -12.27 -6.54 -1.43
N LEU A 160 -11.90 -5.51 -0.66
CA LEU A 160 -12.89 -4.60 -0.07
C LEU A 160 -13.07 -3.31 -0.87
N VAL A 161 -12.05 -2.89 -1.59
CA VAL A 161 -12.06 -1.65 -2.37
C VAL A 161 -12.02 -1.99 -3.85
N LYS A 162 -13.02 -1.55 -4.59
CA LYS A 162 -13.07 -1.73 -6.05
C LYS A 162 -11.98 -0.88 -6.70
N LYS A 163 -11.16 -1.51 -7.54
CA LYS A 163 -10.17 -0.83 -8.39
C LYS A 163 -10.90 0.07 -9.40
N GLN A 164 -10.50 1.34 -9.49
CA GLN A 164 -10.94 2.20 -10.58
C GLN A 164 -10.02 2.03 -11.78
N VAL A 165 -10.57 2.19 -12.99
CA VAL A 165 -9.88 1.92 -14.27
C VAL A 165 -8.53 2.66 -14.36
N ASP A 166 -8.49 3.94 -14.00
CA ASP A 166 -7.29 4.80 -14.03
C ASP A 166 -6.57 4.92 -12.67
N SER A 167 -6.85 4.04 -11.72
CA SER A 167 -6.18 4.08 -10.41
C SER A 167 -4.92 3.22 -10.37
N ARG A 168 -3.85 3.78 -9.79
CA ARG A 168 -2.65 3.03 -9.42
C ARG A 168 -3.02 1.85 -8.52
N ASP A 169 -2.37 0.73 -8.74
CA ASP A 169 -2.59 -0.46 -7.94
C ASP A 169 -1.84 -0.39 -6.61
N ALA A 170 -2.49 0.20 -5.60
CA ALA A 170 -1.95 0.33 -4.25
C ALA A 170 -2.24 -0.91 -3.36
N THR A 171 -2.36 -2.10 -3.96
CA THR A 171 -2.68 -3.34 -3.23
C THR A 171 -1.46 -4.20 -2.95
N PHE A 172 -0.31 -3.94 -3.56
CA PHE A 172 0.91 -4.76 -3.38
C PHE A 172 1.84 -4.12 -2.37
N VAL A 173 2.36 -4.95 -1.45
CA VAL A 173 3.19 -4.49 -0.34
C VAL A 173 4.42 -5.38 -0.18
N ARG A 174 5.49 -4.79 0.33
CA ARG A 174 6.61 -5.53 0.93
C ARG A 174 6.33 -5.70 2.41
N TYR A 175 6.55 -6.91 2.91
CA TYR A 175 6.46 -7.22 4.32
C TYR A 175 7.59 -8.13 4.74
N GLU A 176 7.95 -8.07 6.02
CA GLU A 176 9.01 -8.89 6.57
C GLU A 176 8.43 -9.78 7.67
N SER A 177 8.74 -11.07 7.60
CA SER A 177 8.26 -12.05 8.57
C SER A 177 9.41 -12.93 9.04
N LEU A 178 9.28 -13.45 10.27
CA LEU A 178 10.21 -14.40 10.83
C LEU A 178 9.88 -15.80 10.33
N VAL A 179 10.82 -16.41 9.61
CA VAL A 179 10.67 -17.77 9.09
C VAL A 179 11.64 -18.70 9.81
N ASP A 180 11.13 -19.83 10.27
CA ASP A 180 11.96 -20.87 10.85
C ASP A 180 12.78 -21.57 9.75
N ARG A 181 14.10 -21.40 9.79
CA ARG A 181 15.03 -22.10 8.89
C ARG A 181 14.86 -23.61 8.93
N ASN A 182 14.53 -24.14 10.11
CA ASN A 182 14.42 -25.56 10.38
C ASN A 182 12.99 -26.08 10.22
N THR A 183 12.08 -25.33 9.57
CA THR A 183 10.69 -25.75 9.32
C THR A 183 10.58 -27.17 8.73
N ARG A 184 11.53 -27.56 7.86
CA ARG A 184 11.57 -28.90 7.24
C ARG A 184 12.18 -29.99 8.13
N GLN A 185 12.83 -29.61 9.23
CA GLN A 185 13.55 -30.49 10.15
C GLN A 185 12.88 -30.48 11.53
N ARG A 186 11.81 -31.26 11.68
CA ARG A 186 10.91 -31.24 12.86
C ARG A 186 11.57 -31.48 14.23
N ASN A 187 12.76 -32.08 14.26
CA ASN A 187 13.47 -32.41 15.51
C ASN A 187 14.58 -31.42 15.86
N MET A 188 14.79 -30.40 15.01
CA MET A 188 15.79 -29.35 15.27
C MET A 188 15.12 -28.19 16.00
N PRO A 189 15.87 -27.46 16.84
CA PRO A 189 15.36 -26.24 17.45
C PRO A 189 15.00 -25.23 16.35
N SER A 190 13.88 -24.54 16.53
CA SER A 190 13.47 -23.48 15.61
C SER A 190 14.47 -22.34 15.64
N ILE A 191 14.95 -21.94 14.45
CA ILE A 191 15.85 -20.81 14.26
C ILE A 191 15.15 -19.84 13.33
N PHE A 192 14.68 -18.73 13.88
CA PHE A 192 13.93 -17.73 13.13
C PHE A 192 14.87 -16.75 12.45
N GLU A 193 14.72 -16.61 11.13
CA GLU A 193 15.39 -15.58 10.34
C GLU A 193 14.35 -14.63 9.75
N LYS A 194 14.67 -13.34 9.78
CA LYS A 194 13.84 -12.30 9.16
C LYS A 194 14.02 -12.39 7.65
N GLN A 195 12.91 -12.59 6.94
CA GLN A 195 12.90 -12.69 5.50
C GLN A 195 11.91 -11.70 4.90
N THR A 196 12.29 -11.13 3.75
CA THR A 196 11.48 -10.21 2.98
C THR A 196 10.55 -10.97 2.04
N PHE A 197 9.29 -10.55 2.02
CA PHE A 197 8.24 -11.08 1.16
C PHE A 197 7.51 -9.95 0.45
N TYR A 198 6.90 -10.30 -0.67
CA TYR A 198 6.04 -9.42 -1.43
C TYR A 198 4.69 -10.08 -1.61
N GLY A 199 3.61 -9.32 -1.51
CA GLY A 199 2.28 -9.88 -1.64
C GLY A 199 1.20 -8.84 -1.88
N GLN A 200 0.05 -9.31 -2.31
CA GLN A 200 -1.13 -8.48 -2.47
C GLN A 200 -1.95 -8.47 -1.18
N LEU A 201 -2.19 -7.30 -0.62
CA LEU A 201 -3.08 -7.05 0.51
C LEU A 201 -4.53 -7.33 0.11
N GLN A 202 -5.07 -8.45 0.63
CA GLN A 202 -6.44 -8.88 0.35
C GLN A 202 -7.41 -8.29 1.36
N HIS A 203 -7.08 -8.40 2.65
CA HIS A 203 -7.93 -7.97 3.77
C HIS A 203 -7.12 -7.34 4.89
N LEU A 204 -7.74 -6.42 5.62
CA LEU A 204 -7.26 -5.89 6.89
C LEU A 204 -8.30 -6.16 7.96
N PHE A 205 -7.86 -6.65 9.11
CA PHE A 205 -8.72 -7.00 10.23
C PHE A 205 -8.29 -6.26 11.49
N VAL A 206 -9.28 -5.80 12.25
CA VAL A 206 -9.12 -5.38 13.64
C VAL A 206 -9.76 -6.46 14.50
N VAL A 207 -8.99 -7.06 15.38
CA VAL A 207 -9.46 -8.11 16.29
C VAL A 207 -9.39 -7.59 17.71
N ASN A 208 -10.53 -7.52 18.39
CA ASN A 208 -10.64 -7.12 19.78
C ASN A 208 -10.76 -8.36 20.67
N VAL A 209 -9.67 -8.77 21.29
CA VAL A 209 -9.64 -9.91 22.21
C VAL A 209 -10.10 -9.44 23.59
N PRO A 210 -11.19 -9.99 24.15
CA PRO A 210 -11.61 -9.64 25.49
C PRO A 210 -10.64 -10.19 26.53
N ALA A 211 -10.50 -9.50 27.66
CA ALA A 211 -9.76 -10.01 28.81
C ALA A 211 -10.35 -11.35 29.23
N ASN A 212 -9.51 -12.38 29.34
CA ASN A 212 -9.95 -13.70 29.75
C ASN A 212 -8.79 -14.49 30.40
N PRO A 213 -8.97 -14.98 31.64
CA PRO A 213 -7.95 -15.76 32.34
C PRO A 213 -7.49 -17.02 31.59
N THR A 214 -8.35 -17.64 30.76
CA THR A 214 -7.99 -18.88 30.03
C THR A 214 -6.93 -18.67 28.95
N ILE A 215 -6.71 -17.43 28.54
CA ILE A 215 -5.68 -17.03 27.57
C ILE A 215 -4.62 -16.13 28.23
N HIS A 216 -4.56 -16.13 29.57
CA HIS A 216 -3.61 -15.32 30.36
C HIS A 216 -3.63 -13.83 30.00
N LEU A 217 -4.82 -13.30 29.71
CA LEU A 217 -4.99 -11.92 29.30
C LEU A 217 -5.80 -11.14 30.34
N ASP A 218 -5.12 -10.25 31.07
CA ASP A 218 -5.69 -9.48 32.17
C ASP A 218 -6.49 -8.25 31.72
N ALA A 219 -6.21 -7.73 30.53
CA ALA A 219 -6.84 -6.55 29.93
C ALA A 219 -7.21 -6.81 28.46
N PRO A 220 -8.28 -6.21 27.93
CA PRO A 220 -8.64 -6.40 26.53
C PRO A 220 -7.51 -5.93 25.61
N LEU A 221 -7.33 -6.64 24.49
CA LEU A 221 -6.24 -6.42 23.56
C LEU A 221 -6.79 -6.24 22.15
N THR A 222 -6.29 -5.24 21.43
CA THR A 222 -6.64 -5.00 20.03
C THR A 222 -5.44 -5.29 19.14
N ILE A 223 -5.61 -6.17 18.15
CA ILE A 223 -4.58 -6.58 17.20
C ILE A 223 -5.02 -6.24 15.78
N PHE A 224 -4.10 -5.71 14.97
CA PHE A 224 -4.32 -5.43 13.55
C PHE A 224 -3.64 -6.49 12.71
N PHE A 225 -4.43 -7.26 11.96
CA PHE A 225 -3.90 -8.26 11.03
C PHE A 225 -4.09 -7.82 9.58
N ALA A 226 -3.10 -8.15 8.77
CA ALA A 226 -3.18 -8.08 7.32
C ALA A 226 -3.17 -9.48 6.73
N ALA A 227 -4.11 -9.77 5.84
CA ALA A 227 -4.12 -10.99 5.05
C ALA A 227 -3.57 -10.71 3.66
N LEU A 228 -2.46 -11.37 3.35
CA LEU A 228 -1.65 -11.17 2.16
C LEU A 228 -1.71 -12.42 1.28
N LEU A 229 -1.80 -12.21 -0.03
CA LEU A 229 -1.58 -13.27 -1.01
C LEU A 229 -0.16 -13.14 -1.54
N LEU A 230 0.70 -14.10 -1.22
CA LEU A 230 2.14 -14.04 -1.50
C LEU A 230 2.44 -14.03 -3.00
N CYS A 231 3.43 -13.25 -3.42
CA CYS A 231 4.05 -13.33 -4.75
C CYS A 231 5.14 -14.39 -4.73
N LEU A 232 5.02 -15.43 -5.56
CA LEU A 232 6.04 -16.48 -5.66
C LEU A 232 7.16 -16.00 -6.58
N LEU A 233 8.25 -15.53 -5.96
CA LEU A 233 9.37 -14.98 -6.69
C LEU A 233 10.03 -16.05 -7.58
N THR A 234 10.30 -15.66 -8.82
CA THR A 234 11.06 -16.46 -9.79
C THR A 234 12.54 -16.20 -9.58
N ALA A 235 13.37 -17.24 -9.66
CA ALA A 235 14.81 -17.08 -9.56
C ALA A 235 15.32 -16.14 -10.66
N SER A 236 16.02 -15.08 -10.24
CA SER A 236 16.57 -14.08 -11.13
C SER A 236 18.04 -14.38 -11.45
N SER A 237 18.58 -13.72 -12.47
CA SER A 237 20.02 -13.74 -12.73
C SER A 237 20.73 -12.81 -11.72
N ALA A 238 21.95 -13.15 -11.33
CA ALA A 238 22.70 -12.43 -10.29
C ALA A 238 22.87 -10.91 -10.56
N HIS A 239 22.80 -10.48 -11.82
CA HIS A 239 22.91 -9.07 -12.19
C HIS A 239 21.63 -8.27 -11.88
N LEU A 240 20.46 -8.91 -11.89
CA LEU A 240 19.17 -8.28 -11.56
C LEU A 240 18.93 -8.25 -10.05
N ASP A 241 19.49 -9.21 -9.30
CA ASP A 241 19.49 -9.18 -7.83
C ASP A 241 20.26 -7.98 -7.29
N MET A 242 21.30 -7.50 -8.00
CA MET A 242 22.00 -6.26 -7.63
C MET A 242 21.15 -4.99 -7.79
N LEU A 243 20.08 -5.06 -8.57
CA LEU A 243 19.19 -3.91 -8.84
C LEU A 243 17.94 -3.90 -7.93
N ASP A 244 17.83 -4.86 -7.00
CA ASP A 244 16.65 -5.06 -6.13
C ASP A 244 15.32 -5.17 -6.90
N ILE A 245 15.40 -5.73 -8.12
CA ILE A 245 14.23 -5.98 -8.96
C ILE A 245 13.87 -7.45 -8.85
N HIS A 246 12.69 -7.71 -8.30
CA HIS A 246 12.17 -9.07 -8.14
C HIS A 246 11.10 -9.38 -9.16
N PHE A 247 11.02 -10.65 -9.58
CA PHE A 247 10.06 -11.09 -10.59
C PHE A 247 9.12 -12.14 -10.05
N TYR A 248 7.86 -12.11 -10.44
CA TYR A 248 6.91 -13.18 -10.16
C TYR A 248 5.93 -13.36 -11.32
N SER A 249 5.50 -14.59 -11.53
CA SER A 249 4.43 -14.95 -12.47
C SER A 249 3.26 -15.63 -11.78
N THR A 250 3.49 -16.17 -10.58
CA THR A 250 2.51 -16.96 -9.84
C THR A 250 2.28 -16.36 -8.46
N MET A 251 1.02 -16.35 -8.01
CA MET A 251 0.64 -15.97 -6.65
C MET A 251 0.45 -17.24 -5.80
N GLY A 252 0.64 -17.12 -4.50
CA GLY A 252 0.32 -18.18 -3.54
C GLY A 252 -1.16 -18.55 -3.58
N THR A 253 -1.48 -19.73 -3.08
CA THR A 253 -2.87 -20.24 -3.02
C THR A 253 -3.56 -19.93 -1.69
N SER A 254 -2.78 -19.76 -0.63
CA SER A 254 -3.25 -19.45 0.73
C SER A 254 -2.97 -18.00 1.09
N LEU A 255 -3.82 -17.47 1.98
CA LEU A 255 -3.57 -16.18 2.61
C LEU A 255 -2.60 -16.35 3.77
N ASP A 256 -1.56 -15.53 3.77
CA ASP A 256 -0.65 -15.34 4.88
C ASP A 256 -1.22 -14.25 5.79
N ILE A 257 -1.35 -14.53 7.08
CA ILE A 257 -1.90 -13.56 8.05
C ILE A 257 -0.77 -13.10 8.95
N VAL A 258 -0.44 -11.83 8.84
CA VAL A 258 0.66 -11.19 9.58
C VAL A 258 0.15 -9.99 10.35
N ASP A 259 0.84 -9.63 11.42
CA ASP A 259 0.60 -8.35 12.09
C ASP A 259 0.88 -7.21 11.10
N ILE A 260 0.07 -6.16 11.14
CA ILE A 260 0.22 -5.01 10.25
C ILE A 260 1.60 -4.35 10.35
N VAL A 261 2.29 -4.47 11.48
CA VAL A 261 3.65 -3.95 11.72
C VAL A 261 4.69 -4.66 10.84
N CYS A 262 4.42 -5.89 10.39
CA CYS A 262 5.27 -6.61 9.45
C CYS A 262 5.30 -5.93 8.07
N ILE A 263 4.26 -5.17 7.71
CA ILE A 263 4.18 -4.48 6.42
C ILE A 263 5.09 -3.25 6.44
N GLN A 264 6.07 -3.25 5.54
CA GLN A 264 7.07 -2.19 5.45
C GLN A 264 6.61 -1.06 4.54
N CYS A 265 6.27 -1.35 3.29
CA CYS A 265 5.97 -0.33 2.30
C CYS A 265 5.03 -0.84 1.20
N LEU A 266 4.43 0.13 0.49
CA LEU A 266 3.76 -0.13 -0.77
C LEU A 266 4.81 -0.35 -1.86
N VAL A 267 4.61 -1.34 -2.73
CA VAL A 267 5.50 -1.60 -3.87
C VAL A 267 4.77 -1.42 -5.19
N GLY A 268 5.52 -0.97 -6.20
CA GLY A 268 5.05 -0.91 -7.57
C GLY A 268 5.19 -2.27 -8.26
N ARG A 269 4.41 -2.47 -9.33
CA ARG A 269 4.61 -3.61 -10.23
C ARG A 269 4.42 -3.20 -11.68
N VAL A 270 5.23 -3.76 -12.56
CA VAL A 270 5.23 -3.49 -14.01
C VAL A 270 5.07 -4.81 -14.74
N PRO A 271 4.11 -4.94 -15.68
CA PRO A 271 3.99 -6.14 -16.50
C PRO A 271 5.19 -6.24 -17.44
N LEU A 272 5.76 -7.44 -17.58
CA LEU A 272 6.87 -7.72 -18.49
C LEU A 272 6.41 -8.16 -19.88
N ASP A 273 5.17 -8.63 -19.95
CA ASP A 273 4.53 -9.15 -21.15
C ASP A 273 3.17 -8.48 -21.36
N ASP A 274 2.76 -8.33 -22.61
CA ASP A 274 1.45 -7.72 -22.97
C ASP A 274 0.27 -8.49 -22.38
N ASN A 275 0.47 -9.77 -22.06
CA ASN A 275 -0.53 -10.65 -21.46
C ASN A 275 -0.61 -10.51 -19.92
N GLY A 276 0.33 -9.79 -19.29
CA GLY A 276 0.38 -9.58 -17.85
C GLY A 276 0.54 -10.87 -17.03
N GLN A 277 1.22 -11.89 -17.57
CA GLN A 277 1.50 -13.14 -16.87
C GLN A 277 2.76 -13.04 -16.01
N SER A 278 3.68 -12.15 -16.35
CA SER A 278 4.93 -11.94 -15.62
C SER A 278 5.06 -10.49 -15.18
N TRP A 279 5.49 -10.28 -13.94
CA TRP A 279 5.55 -8.98 -13.31
C TRP A 279 6.93 -8.74 -12.69
N ALA A 280 7.44 -7.54 -12.88
CA ALA A 280 8.56 -7.01 -12.11
C ALA A 280 8.00 -6.20 -10.94
N ILE A 281 8.53 -6.43 -9.74
CA ILE A 281 8.26 -5.65 -8.53
C ILE A 281 9.31 -4.54 -8.47
N ILE A 282 8.85 -3.33 -8.19
CA ILE A 282 9.70 -2.17 -8.00
C ILE A 282 9.48 -1.68 -6.57
N ASP A 283 10.49 -1.88 -5.74
CA ASP A 283 10.56 -1.26 -4.43
C ASP A 283 11.25 0.10 -4.54
N ARG A 284 10.71 1.10 -3.83
CA ARG A 284 11.20 2.48 -3.82
C ARG A 284 11.53 2.97 -2.40
N SER A 285 11.54 2.05 -1.43
CA SER A 285 11.79 2.34 -0.01
C SER A 285 13.24 2.67 0.28
#